data_AF-A0A1R0ZEN0-F1
#
_entry.id   AF-A0A1R0ZEN0-F1
#
_cell.length_a   1.000
_cell.length_b   1.000
_cell.length_c   1.000
_cell.angle_alpha   90.00
_cell.angle_beta   90.00
_cell.angle_gamma   90.00
#
_symmetry.space_group_name_H-M   'P 1'
#
loop_
_entity.id
_entity.type
_entity.pdbx_description
1 polymer ?
#
loop_
_entity_poly.entity_id
_entity_poly.type
_entity_poly.pdbx_seq_one_letter_code
_entity_poly.pdbx_strand_id
1 'polypeptide(L)'
;MKSKKIISALLTSCLALSITFAPLASAADAAKASTDNSDLINEVMKLLENYNLSDVDKDILIRGAIDGMVNTLDDPYSQYFNSEEAAQFEHAVDLEYVGIGVKLQYTPTELYIEEISPGSPSEKAGLKRGDTILKINGIPVDETDDSELSGAAGTKVTLLILRNGVTKSYVVTRNELNSTSVFGTLIGPKIAYISLSGFTQNSDEEFAAMLKKMRTAGMKSMVLDLRDNLGGYMDSAYNIASSFMDKGIMMYTSDQSGALTPVTITSGSKIGVPVVILTNEYTASASEALTGALRDNKLATVVGTRSYGKARIQSLLPVSNGDMLKLTTQKYLTPKKEDFNHIGLAPDIEVKGKTAQLITALQIAGMKTLEVTGDHHILNINGVPFAGNVGLVKQGDKTYASSLVLAALVEGEITWDAKNKKVIVKSGTGTSTGFTLSSKEALSQNGETYIELNAFKKKFPALVWSYNATQKQLKLSIK
;
A
#
# COMPACT_ATOMS: atom_id res chain seq x y z
N MET A 1 -0.53 0.00 37.32
CA MET A 1 0.34 -0.64 36.31
C MET A 1 -0.55 -1.48 35.41
N LYS A 2 -1.08 -0.87 34.34
CA LYS A 2 -1.97 -1.56 33.39
C LYS A 2 -1.10 -2.40 32.45
N SER A 3 -1.46 -3.68 32.35
CA SER A 3 -0.74 -4.70 31.60
C SER A 3 -0.51 -4.27 30.17
N LYS A 4 0.76 -4.32 29.75
CA LYS A 4 1.11 -4.47 28.34
C LYS A 4 0.48 -5.79 27.88
N LYS A 5 -0.71 -5.73 27.29
CA LYS A 5 -1.21 -6.86 26.50
C LYS A 5 -0.54 -6.77 25.14
N ILE A 6 0.24 -7.81 24.90
CA ILE A 6 0.81 -8.16 23.61
C ILE A 6 -0.36 -8.15 22.63
N ILE A 7 -0.35 -7.18 21.73
CA ILE A 7 -1.16 -7.20 20.52
C ILE A 7 -0.62 -8.42 19.79
N SER A 8 -1.32 -9.54 19.88
CA SER A 8 -1.22 -10.59 18.87
C SER A 8 -1.80 -9.98 17.61
N ALA A 9 -0.99 -9.16 16.94
CA ALA A 9 -1.09 -9.03 15.51
C ALA A 9 -1.02 -10.48 15.04
N LEU A 10 -2.11 -11.00 14.46
CA LEU A 10 -1.87 -11.90 13.36
C LEU A 10 -0.84 -11.16 12.52
N LEU A 11 0.34 -11.75 12.37
CA LEU A 11 1.07 -11.55 11.15
C LEU A 11 0.07 -11.91 10.05
N THR A 12 -0.70 -10.93 9.58
CA THR A 12 -0.67 -10.66 8.16
C THR A 12 0.81 -10.58 7.89
N SER A 13 1.35 -11.71 7.47
CA SER A 13 2.64 -11.79 6.86
C SER A 13 2.51 -10.88 5.64
N CYS A 14 2.72 -9.58 5.86
CA CYS A 14 2.90 -8.54 4.86
C CYS A 14 4.21 -8.82 4.12
N LEU A 15 4.35 -10.05 3.62
CA LEU A 15 5.28 -10.38 2.58
C LEU A 15 4.78 -9.58 1.39
N ALA A 16 5.46 -8.48 1.11
CA ALA A 16 5.45 -7.93 -0.23
C ALA A 16 5.66 -9.06 -1.26
N LEU A 17 5.01 -9.01 -2.41
CA LEU A 17 4.84 -10.16 -3.34
C LEU A 17 5.54 -9.87 -4.67
N SER A 18 6.35 -10.82 -5.15
CA SER A 18 6.97 -10.83 -6.49
C SER A 18 7.06 -12.27 -6.92
N ILE A 19 6.18 -12.67 -7.83
CA ILE A 19 6.10 -14.06 -8.28
C ILE A 19 6.36 -14.12 -9.79
N THR A 20 7.01 -15.20 -10.21
CA THR A 20 7.13 -15.61 -11.61
C THR A 20 6.75 -17.09 -11.72
N PHE A 21 6.03 -17.46 -12.77
CA PHE A 21 5.81 -18.86 -13.14
C PHE A 21 6.97 -19.33 -14.01
N ALA A 22 7.80 -20.23 -13.49
CA ALA A 22 8.88 -20.80 -14.27
C ALA A 22 8.36 -21.99 -15.10
N PRO A 23 8.72 -22.11 -16.40
CA PRO A 23 8.51 -23.35 -17.13
C PRO A 23 9.32 -24.49 -16.47
N LEU A 24 8.79 -25.71 -16.49
CA LEU A 24 9.44 -26.92 -15.97
C LEU A 24 10.85 -27.08 -16.57
N ALA A 25 11.87 -26.67 -15.82
CA ALA A 25 13.24 -26.99 -16.11
C ALA A 25 13.53 -28.39 -15.57
N SER A 26 13.91 -29.32 -16.45
CA SER A 26 14.43 -30.61 -16.06
C SER A 26 15.75 -30.37 -15.31
N ALA A 27 15.76 -30.67 -14.01
CA ALA A 27 16.98 -30.69 -13.21
C ALA A 27 17.92 -31.74 -13.81
N ALA A 28 19.00 -31.29 -14.44
CA ALA A 28 20.04 -32.18 -14.94
C ALA A 28 20.86 -32.72 -13.76
N ASP A 29 21.04 -34.04 -13.78
CA ASP A 29 21.77 -34.84 -12.80
C ASP A 29 23.14 -34.28 -12.44
N ALA A 30 23.39 -34.15 -11.14
CA ALA A 30 24.73 -34.06 -10.56
C ALA A 30 24.89 -35.13 -9.49
N ALA A 31 25.16 -36.36 -9.92
CA ALA A 31 25.49 -37.46 -9.03
C ALA A 31 26.92 -37.32 -8.49
N LYS A 32 27.07 -37.17 -7.17
CA LYS A 32 28.24 -37.59 -6.42
C LYS A 32 27.76 -38.22 -5.11
N ALA A 33 28.07 -39.50 -4.93
CA ALA A 33 27.69 -40.30 -3.79
C ALA A 33 28.22 -39.71 -2.46
N SER A 34 27.33 -39.03 -1.72
CA SER A 34 27.38 -38.93 -0.28
C SER A 34 26.46 -40.01 0.29
N THR A 35 26.74 -40.54 1.48
CA THR A 35 25.77 -41.29 2.27
C THR A 35 24.42 -40.59 2.19
N ASP A 36 23.37 -41.29 1.79
CA ASP A 36 22.12 -40.64 1.40
C ASP A 36 21.47 -40.04 2.64
N ASN A 37 21.55 -38.71 2.81
CA ASN A 37 20.99 -38.04 3.98
C ASN A 37 19.45 -38.20 4.03
N SER A 38 18.80 -38.62 2.93
CA SER A 38 17.40 -39.03 2.97
C SER A 38 17.19 -40.29 3.81
N ASP A 39 18.17 -41.19 3.89
CA ASP A 39 18.09 -42.38 4.74
C ASP A 39 18.04 -42.00 6.21
N LEU A 40 18.77 -40.96 6.62
CA LEU A 40 18.74 -40.46 8.00
C LEU A 40 17.38 -39.85 8.36
N ILE A 41 16.79 -39.04 7.48
CA ILE A 41 15.45 -38.46 7.70
C ILE A 41 14.42 -39.61 7.81
N ASN A 42 14.49 -40.58 6.91
CA ASN A 42 13.63 -41.76 6.92
C ASN A 42 13.83 -42.64 8.16
N GLU A 43 15.07 -42.81 8.62
CA GLU A 43 15.42 -43.54 9.83
C GLU A 43 14.82 -42.86 11.06
N VAL A 44 15.02 -41.55 11.22
CA VAL A 44 14.47 -40.79 12.35
C VAL A 44 12.95 -40.84 12.35
N MET A 45 12.29 -40.67 11.20
CA MET A 45 10.83 -40.82 11.09
C MET A 45 10.37 -42.22 11.55
N LYS A 46 11.03 -43.29 11.11
CA LYS A 46 10.71 -44.67 11.54
C LYS A 46 10.96 -44.89 13.03
N LEU A 47 12.00 -44.29 13.62
CA LEU A 47 12.24 -44.39 15.05
C LEU A 47 11.13 -43.69 15.84
N LEU A 48 10.66 -42.53 15.38
CA LEU A 48 9.52 -41.83 15.99
C LEU A 48 8.23 -42.66 15.86
N GLU A 49 7.94 -43.21 14.68
CA GLU A 49 6.77 -44.08 14.45
C GLU A 49 6.76 -45.32 15.36
N ASN A 50 7.91 -45.97 15.55
CA ASN A 50 7.99 -47.25 16.28
C ASN A 50 8.14 -47.12 17.80
N TYR A 51 8.77 -46.04 18.28
CA TYR A 51 9.18 -45.92 19.69
C TYR A 51 8.56 -44.75 20.44
N ASN A 52 7.83 -43.83 19.76
CA ASN A 52 7.14 -42.77 20.49
C ASN A 52 6.02 -43.35 21.36
N LEU A 53 5.87 -42.82 22.58
CA LEU A 53 4.86 -43.28 23.54
C LEU A 53 3.41 -42.98 23.10
N SER A 54 3.25 -42.12 22.10
CA SER A 54 1.97 -41.73 21.52
C SER A 54 2.02 -41.92 20.01
N ASP A 55 0.88 -42.21 19.40
CA ASP A 55 0.79 -42.31 17.94
C ASP A 55 1.24 -40.99 17.29
N VAL A 56 2.07 -41.11 16.26
CA VAL A 56 2.53 -39.98 15.45
C VAL A 56 1.88 -40.02 14.08
N ASP A 57 1.39 -38.87 13.63
CA ASP A 57 0.89 -38.71 12.28
C ASP A 57 2.07 -38.44 11.33
N LYS A 58 2.22 -39.31 10.33
CA LYS A 58 3.31 -39.26 9.36
C LYS A 58 3.27 -38.00 8.49
N ASP A 59 2.08 -37.52 8.13
CA ASP A 59 1.95 -36.32 7.30
C ASP A 59 2.38 -35.08 8.08
N ILE A 60 2.13 -35.06 9.40
CA ILE A 60 2.64 -34.01 10.29
C ILE A 60 4.17 -34.05 10.37
N LEU A 61 4.79 -35.23 10.48
CA LEU A 61 6.25 -35.37 10.52
C LEU A 61 6.90 -34.90 9.20
N ILE A 62 6.33 -35.30 8.05
CA ILE A 62 6.81 -34.89 6.73
C ILE A 62 6.69 -33.37 6.58
N ARG A 63 5.54 -32.78 6.93
CA ARG A 63 5.35 -31.33 6.87
C ARG A 63 6.35 -30.61 7.77
N GLY A 64 6.52 -31.06 9.01
CA GLY A 64 7.48 -30.47 9.95
C GLY A 64 8.93 -30.55 9.45
N ALA A 65 9.31 -31.64 8.79
CA ALA A 65 10.63 -31.78 8.17
C ALA A 65 10.82 -30.81 7.00
N ILE A 66 9.83 -30.68 6.12
CA ILE A 66 9.87 -29.75 4.97
C ILE A 66 9.91 -28.30 5.44
N ASP A 67 9.03 -27.91 6.35
CA ASP A 67 9.02 -26.56 6.93
C ASP A 67 10.36 -26.28 7.63
N GLY A 68 10.92 -27.26 8.34
CA GLY A 68 12.26 -27.18 8.92
C GLY A 68 13.35 -26.89 7.88
N MET A 69 13.35 -27.60 6.74
CA MET A 69 14.30 -27.35 5.64
C MET A 69 14.16 -25.93 5.08
N VAL A 70 12.93 -25.48 4.79
CA VAL A 70 12.69 -24.14 4.24
C VAL A 70 13.08 -23.05 5.24
N ASN A 71 12.73 -23.21 6.51
CA ASN A 71 13.06 -22.24 7.57
C ASN A 71 14.58 -22.08 7.79
N THR A 72 15.39 -23.11 7.48
CA THR A 72 16.86 -23.01 7.59
C THR A 72 17.49 -22.05 6.58
N LEU A 73 16.75 -21.63 5.54
CA LEU A 73 17.21 -20.65 4.56
C LEU A 73 17.32 -19.23 5.15
N ASP A 74 16.72 -18.98 6.32
CA ASP A 74 16.61 -17.65 6.94
C ASP A 74 16.08 -16.58 5.95
N ASP A 75 15.23 -17.04 5.02
CA ASP A 75 14.58 -16.23 4.02
C ASP A 75 13.09 -16.13 4.36
N PRO A 76 12.61 -14.97 4.84
CA PRO A 76 11.22 -14.80 5.23
C PRO A 76 10.24 -14.87 4.04
N TYR A 77 10.74 -14.98 2.80
CA TYR A 77 9.93 -15.05 1.59
C TYR A 77 9.73 -16.48 1.06
N SER A 78 10.52 -17.45 1.53
CA SER A 78 10.44 -18.84 1.08
C SER A 78 9.51 -19.65 1.98
N GLN A 79 8.60 -20.41 1.38
CA GLN A 79 7.57 -21.16 2.09
C GLN A 79 7.13 -22.39 1.30
N TYR A 80 6.81 -23.47 2.01
CA TYR A 80 6.12 -24.62 1.44
C TYR A 80 4.61 -24.46 1.61
N PHE A 81 3.86 -24.66 0.53
CA PHE A 81 2.41 -24.61 0.52
C PHE A 81 1.84 -25.95 0.13
N ASN A 82 0.86 -26.43 0.88
CA ASN A 82 -0.05 -27.43 0.32
C ASN A 82 -0.95 -26.79 -0.75
N SER A 83 -1.70 -27.60 -1.51
CA SER A 83 -2.55 -27.08 -2.59
C SER A 83 -3.59 -26.03 -2.14
N GLU A 84 -4.14 -26.16 -0.92
CA GLU A 84 -5.11 -25.19 -0.39
C GLU A 84 -4.43 -23.87 0.00
N GLU A 85 -3.30 -23.93 0.69
CA GLU A 85 -2.48 -22.76 1.05
C GLU A 85 -2.00 -22.01 -0.20
N ALA A 86 -1.63 -22.75 -1.26
CA ALA A 86 -1.23 -22.16 -2.53
C ALA A 86 -2.39 -21.42 -3.21
N ALA A 87 -3.58 -22.01 -3.25
CA ALA A 87 -4.77 -21.35 -3.80
C ALA A 87 -5.16 -20.10 -2.99
N GLN A 88 -5.15 -20.17 -1.66
CA GLN A 88 -5.41 -19.02 -0.80
C GLN A 88 -4.39 -17.89 -1.02
N PHE A 89 -3.13 -18.26 -1.23
CA PHE A 89 -2.06 -17.31 -1.54
C PHE A 89 -2.27 -16.63 -2.90
N GLU A 90 -2.63 -17.38 -3.94
CA GLU A 90 -2.94 -16.83 -5.27
C GLU A 90 -4.14 -15.89 -5.21
N HIS A 91 -5.25 -16.29 -4.57
CA HIS A 91 -6.40 -15.42 -4.35
C HIS A 91 -6.02 -14.10 -3.66
N ALA A 92 -5.14 -14.14 -2.65
CA ALA A 92 -4.66 -12.93 -1.98
C ALA A 92 -3.84 -12.02 -2.92
N VAL A 93 -2.97 -12.58 -3.77
CA VAL A 93 -2.21 -11.81 -4.78
C VAL A 93 -3.16 -11.17 -5.79
N ASP A 94 -4.21 -11.88 -6.18
CA ASP A 94 -5.22 -11.43 -7.13
C ASP A 94 -6.31 -10.53 -6.52
N LEU A 95 -6.13 -10.12 -5.26
CA LEU A 95 -7.07 -9.27 -4.51
C LEU A 95 -8.49 -9.87 -4.45
N GLU A 96 -8.57 -11.20 -4.44
CA GLU A 96 -9.78 -11.98 -4.30
C GLU A 96 -9.97 -12.36 -2.84
N TYR A 97 -11.13 -12.00 -2.30
CA TYR A 97 -11.46 -12.31 -0.92
C TYR A 97 -12.97 -12.34 -0.70
N VAL A 98 -13.40 -12.97 0.38
CA VAL A 98 -14.79 -12.96 0.81
C VAL A 98 -14.96 -11.96 1.96
N GLY A 99 -15.72 -10.91 1.72
CA GLY A 99 -15.90 -9.84 2.70
C GLY A 99 -17.03 -8.89 2.33
N ILE A 100 -16.93 -7.66 2.81
CA ILE A 100 -17.98 -6.64 2.63
C ILE A 100 -17.60 -5.48 1.70
N GLY A 101 -16.36 -5.41 1.21
CA GLY A 101 -15.93 -4.47 0.17
C GLY A 101 -15.70 -3.05 0.67
N VAL A 102 -14.93 -2.92 1.76
CA VAL A 102 -14.52 -1.64 2.34
C VAL A 102 -13.01 -1.62 2.54
N LYS A 103 -12.40 -0.45 2.36
CA LYS A 103 -11.06 -0.15 2.88
C LYS A 103 -11.23 0.63 4.18
N LEU A 104 -10.63 0.13 5.25
CA LEU A 104 -10.70 0.76 6.56
C LEU A 104 -9.47 1.62 6.82
N GLN A 105 -9.63 2.60 7.69
CA GLN A 105 -8.53 3.35 8.27
C GLN A 105 -8.65 3.35 9.79
N TYR A 106 -7.54 2.98 10.43
CA TYR A 106 -7.37 3.08 11.87
C TYR A 106 -6.75 4.43 12.22
N THR A 107 -7.29 5.05 13.26
CA THR A 107 -6.64 6.12 14.01
C THR A 107 -6.42 5.63 15.45
N PRO A 108 -5.63 6.33 16.27
CA PRO A 108 -5.47 5.95 17.68
C PRO A 108 -6.77 5.91 18.50
N THR A 109 -7.87 6.45 17.97
CA THR A 109 -9.15 6.56 18.68
C THR A 109 -10.33 5.98 17.93
N GLU A 110 -10.23 5.72 16.63
CA GLU A 110 -11.37 5.39 15.77
C GLU A 110 -11.00 4.39 14.66
N LEU A 111 -12.00 3.60 14.26
CA LEU A 111 -11.97 2.81 13.02
C LEU A 111 -13.04 3.38 12.08
N TYR A 112 -12.68 3.74 10.85
CA TYR A 112 -13.64 4.28 9.89
C TYR A 112 -13.44 3.74 8.48
N ILE A 113 -14.49 3.85 7.68
CA ILE A 113 -14.49 3.44 6.27
C ILE A 113 -13.79 4.53 5.43
N GLU A 114 -12.57 4.27 4.99
CA GLU A 114 -11.81 5.17 4.09
C GLU A 114 -12.40 5.14 2.68
N GLU A 115 -12.71 3.94 2.17
CA GLU A 115 -13.27 3.72 0.84
C GLU A 115 -14.32 2.60 0.84
N ILE A 116 -15.23 2.66 -0.12
CA ILE A 116 -16.22 1.61 -0.39
C ILE A 116 -16.06 1.20 -1.85
N SER A 117 -15.87 -0.09 -2.08
CA SER A 117 -15.76 -0.62 -3.44
C SER A 117 -17.12 -0.53 -4.14
N PRO A 118 -17.19 0.01 -5.38
CA PRO A 118 -18.44 0.05 -6.14
C PRO A 118 -19.05 -1.35 -6.34
N GLY A 119 -20.37 -1.46 -6.22
CA GLY A 119 -21.12 -2.72 -6.34
C GLY A 119 -20.99 -3.69 -5.16
N SER A 120 -20.18 -3.36 -4.16
CA SER A 120 -19.94 -4.18 -2.97
C SER A 120 -21.18 -4.39 -2.09
N PRO A 121 -21.17 -5.42 -1.21
CA PRO A 121 -22.18 -5.57 -0.17
C PRO A 121 -22.34 -4.33 0.71
N SER A 122 -21.25 -3.64 1.05
CA SER A 122 -21.30 -2.44 1.89
C SER A 122 -21.99 -1.27 1.20
N GLU A 123 -21.69 -1.04 -0.08
CA GLU A 123 -22.39 -0.01 -0.88
C GLU A 123 -23.90 -0.31 -0.93
N LYS A 124 -24.27 -1.57 -1.23
CA LYS A 124 -25.67 -2.02 -1.29
C LYS A 124 -26.39 -1.89 0.05
N ALA A 125 -25.69 -2.10 1.16
CA ALA A 125 -26.22 -1.90 2.52
C ALA A 125 -26.38 -0.42 2.90
N GLY A 126 -25.85 0.52 2.10
CA GLY A 126 -25.94 1.96 2.35
C GLY A 126 -24.90 2.49 3.33
N LEU A 127 -23.82 1.75 3.55
CA LEU A 127 -22.61 2.27 4.18
C LEU A 127 -22.01 3.36 3.29
N LYS A 128 -21.28 4.28 3.90
CA LYS A 128 -20.66 5.42 3.22
C LYS A 128 -19.23 5.62 3.68
N ARG A 129 -18.41 6.15 2.77
CA ARG A 129 -17.11 6.72 3.11
C ARG A 129 -17.25 7.71 4.27
N GLY A 130 -16.35 7.61 5.24
CA GLY A 130 -16.34 8.41 6.47
C GLY A 130 -17.22 7.86 7.60
N ASP A 131 -17.91 6.74 7.41
CA ASP A 131 -18.62 6.06 8.50
C ASP A 131 -17.64 5.55 9.56
N THR A 132 -17.84 5.91 10.82
CA THR A 132 -17.09 5.35 11.94
C THR A 132 -17.74 4.05 12.40
N ILE A 133 -16.96 2.97 12.47
CA ILE A 133 -17.40 1.68 12.98
C ILE A 133 -17.18 1.66 14.48
N LEU A 134 -18.26 1.49 15.25
CA LEU A 134 -18.21 1.39 16.71
C LEU A 134 -18.15 -0.07 17.20
N LYS A 135 -18.87 -0.97 16.50
CA LYS A 135 -18.94 -2.39 16.84
C LYS A 135 -19.03 -3.27 15.61
N ILE A 136 -18.43 -4.45 15.67
CA ILE A 136 -18.55 -5.55 14.72
C ILE A 136 -19.17 -6.73 15.44
N ASN A 137 -20.30 -7.26 14.95
CA ASN A 137 -21.07 -8.34 15.58
C ASN A 137 -21.41 -8.09 17.06
N GLY A 138 -21.62 -6.82 17.43
CA GLY A 138 -21.93 -6.41 18.81
C GLY A 138 -20.72 -6.24 19.72
N ILE A 139 -19.51 -6.59 19.25
CA ILE A 139 -18.25 -6.42 19.96
C ILE A 139 -17.65 -5.05 19.60
N PRO A 140 -17.25 -4.23 20.59
CA PRO A 140 -16.52 -2.99 20.35
C PRO A 140 -15.28 -3.17 19.46
N VAL A 141 -15.00 -2.19 18.60
CA VAL A 141 -13.85 -2.26 17.65
C VAL A 141 -12.48 -2.29 18.33
N ASP A 142 -12.38 -1.89 19.59
CA ASP A 142 -11.17 -2.00 20.41
C ASP A 142 -11.02 -3.37 21.10
N GLU A 143 -12.03 -4.23 20.98
CA GLU A 143 -12.09 -5.59 21.54
C GLU A 143 -12.16 -6.67 20.45
N THR A 144 -12.08 -6.30 19.17
CA THR A 144 -12.20 -7.23 18.02
C THR A 144 -11.24 -6.84 16.89
N ASP A 145 -11.12 -7.73 15.90
CA ASP A 145 -10.23 -7.59 14.74
C ASP A 145 -11.06 -7.37 13.47
N ASP A 146 -10.54 -6.66 12.47
CA ASP A 146 -11.24 -6.45 11.19
C ASP A 146 -11.32 -7.71 10.34
N SER A 147 -10.59 -8.78 10.68
CA SER A 147 -10.77 -10.12 10.12
C SER A 147 -12.23 -10.59 10.23
N GLU A 148 -12.97 -10.12 11.23
CA GLU A 148 -14.41 -10.37 11.41
C GLU A 148 -15.28 -9.77 10.29
N LEU A 149 -14.77 -8.85 9.48
CA LEU A 149 -15.48 -8.36 8.30
C LEU A 149 -15.43 -9.36 7.13
N SER A 150 -14.46 -10.26 7.16
CA SER A 150 -14.30 -11.38 6.23
C SER A 150 -14.93 -12.65 6.81
N GLY A 151 -15.06 -13.70 6.00
CA GLY A 151 -15.66 -14.98 6.40
C GLY A 151 -16.40 -15.65 5.25
N ALA A 152 -17.06 -16.79 5.51
CA ALA A 152 -17.71 -17.57 4.46
C ALA A 152 -18.79 -16.76 3.69
N ALA A 153 -18.87 -16.97 2.37
CA ALA A 153 -19.81 -16.25 1.51
C ALA A 153 -21.27 -16.51 1.93
N GLY A 154 -22.12 -15.49 1.82
CA GLY A 154 -23.53 -15.55 2.22
C GLY A 154 -23.78 -15.39 3.73
N THR A 155 -22.75 -15.48 4.57
CA THR A 155 -22.87 -15.16 6.01
C THR A 155 -23.06 -13.66 6.22
N LYS A 156 -23.55 -13.26 7.39
CA LYS A 156 -23.84 -11.86 7.72
C LYS A 156 -22.88 -11.33 8.79
N VAL A 157 -22.56 -10.05 8.67
CA VAL A 157 -21.90 -9.26 9.71
C VAL A 157 -22.80 -8.08 10.09
N THR A 158 -22.88 -7.77 11.38
CA THR A 158 -23.64 -6.61 11.88
C THR A 158 -22.68 -5.52 12.34
N LEU A 159 -22.81 -4.32 11.77
CA LEU A 159 -21.99 -3.17 12.09
C LEU A 159 -22.81 -2.12 12.82
N LEU A 160 -22.30 -1.62 13.94
CA LEU A 160 -22.83 -0.42 14.58
C LEU A 160 -22.04 0.79 14.07
N ILE A 161 -22.68 1.65 13.29
CA ILE A 161 -22.05 2.78 12.63
C ILE A 161 -22.45 4.09 13.30
N LEU A 162 -21.48 4.97 13.53
CA LEU A 162 -21.69 6.37 13.87
C LEU A 162 -21.52 7.23 12.62
N ARG A 163 -22.60 7.89 12.21
CA ARG A 163 -22.60 8.84 11.08
C ARG A 163 -23.25 10.13 11.51
N ASN A 164 -22.53 11.25 11.41
CA ASN A 164 -23.01 12.58 11.78
C ASN A 164 -23.61 12.67 13.20
N GLY A 165 -23.04 11.91 14.15
CA GLY A 165 -23.53 11.87 15.54
C GLY A 165 -24.73 10.94 15.78
N VAL A 166 -25.25 10.29 14.74
CA VAL A 166 -26.34 9.32 14.83
C VAL A 166 -25.76 7.91 14.70
N THR A 167 -26.10 7.06 15.66
CA THR A 167 -25.74 5.64 15.64
C THR A 167 -26.82 4.83 14.92
N LYS A 168 -26.42 3.96 13.99
CA LYS A 168 -27.32 3.05 13.26
C LYS A 168 -26.67 1.71 13.01
N SER A 169 -27.42 0.63 13.16
CA SER A 169 -26.98 -0.72 12.81
C SER A 169 -27.19 -1.02 11.32
N TYR A 170 -26.20 -1.68 10.72
CA TYR A 170 -26.19 -2.16 9.36
C TYR A 170 -25.93 -3.66 9.36
N VAL A 171 -26.71 -4.42 8.61
CA VAL A 171 -26.46 -5.86 8.40
C VAL A 171 -25.97 -6.01 6.98
N VAL A 172 -24.76 -6.55 6.82
CA VAL A 172 -24.10 -6.72 5.53
C VAL A 172 -23.87 -8.19 5.29
N THR A 173 -24.24 -8.69 4.12
CA THR A 173 -23.98 -10.07 3.72
C THR A 173 -22.62 -10.15 3.04
N ARG A 174 -21.71 -10.98 3.58
CA ARG A 174 -20.39 -11.22 2.98
C ARG A 174 -20.56 -11.87 1.61
N ASN A 175 -19.76 -11.45 0.66
CA ASN A 175 -19.75 -12.03 -0.68
C ASN A 175 -18.32 -12.13 -1.19
N GLU A 176 -18.12 -13.00 -2.17
CA GLU A 176 -16.90 -12.99 -2.98
C GLU A 176 -16.76 -11.63 -3.66
N LEU A 177 -15.57 -11.07 -3.56
CA LEU A 177 -15.18 -9.80 -4.12
C LEU A 177 -13.89 -10.01 -4.89
N ASN A 178 -13.90 -9.54 -6.13
CA ASN A 178 -12.69 -9.32 -6.90
C ASN A 178 -12.52 -7.80 -6.98
N SER A 179 -11.51 -7.28 -6.26
CA SER A 179 -11.22 -5.85 -6.26
C SER A 179 -10.44 -5.50 -7.52
N THR A 180 -11.00 -4.63 -8.36
CA THR A 180 -10.25 -4.02 -9.47
C THR A 180 -8.97 -3.39 -8.92
N SER A 181 -7.84 -3.75 -9.50
CA SER A 181 -6.53 -3.28 -9.04
C SER A 181 -6.24 -1.85 -9.49
N VAL A 182 -6.93 -1.37 -10.53
CA VAL A 182 -6.73 -0.04 -11.12
C VAL A 182 -7.95 0.86 -10.96
N PHE A 183 -7.76 1.98 -10.28
CA PHE A 183 -8.71 3.10 -10.26
C PHE A 183 -8.12 4.30 -11.00
N GLY A 184 -8.96 5.08 -11.67
CA GLY A 184 -8.48 6.30 -12.31
C GLY A 184 -9.55 7.36 -12.59
N THR A 185 -9.12 8.62 -12.50
CA THR A 185 -9.96 9.79 -12.75
C THR A 185 -9.13 10.95 -13.32
N LEU A 186 -9.79 11.87 -14.03
CA LEU A 186 -9.18 13.14 -14.43
C LEU A 186 -9.47 14.22 -13.39
N ILE A 187 -8.47 15.03 -13.10
CA ILE A 187 -8.59 16.18 -12.20
C ILE A 187 -7.92 17.42 -12.80
N GLY A 188 -8.52 18.58 -12.56
CA GLY A 188 -7.95 19.89 -12.91
C GLY A 188 -7.63 20.02 -14.41
N PRO A 189 -6.41 20.43 -14.80
CA PRO A 189 -6.02 20.66 -16.20
C PRO A 189 -5.77 19.36 -16.99
N LYS A 190 -6.63 18.35 -16.80
CA LYS A 190 -6.53 16.99 -17.36
C LYS A 190 -5.32 16.21 -16.85
N ILE A 191 -5.07 16.28 -15.55
CA ILE A 191 -4.14 15.38 -14.86
C ILE A 191 -4.87 14.06 -14.66
N ALA A 192 -4.32 12.95 -15.17
CA ALA A 192 -4.83 11.64 -14.79
C ALA A 192 -4.25 11.24 -13.44
N TYR A 193 -5.11 11.01 -12.47
CA TYR A 193 -4.74 10.25 -11.29
C TYR A 193 -5.09 8.79 -11.56
N ILE A 194 -4.11 7.91 -11.46
CA ILE A 194 -4.30 6.46 -11.55
C ILE A 194 -3.70 5.83 -10.31
N SER A 195 -4.50 5.07 -9.56
CA SER A 195 -4.04 4.28 -8.42
C SER A 195 -3.98 2.81 -8.84
N LEU A 196 -2.87 2.15 -8.52
CA LEU A 196 -2.68 0.72 -8.71
C LEU A 196 -2.47 0.08 -7.34
N SER A 197 -3.43 -0.72 -6.87
CA SER A 197 -3.41 -1.32 -5.52
C SER A 197 -2.64 -2.63 -5.43
N GLY A 198 -2.44 -3.33 -6.55
CA GLY A 198 -1.68 -4.58 -6.62
C GLY A 198 -1.39 -4.98 -8.06
N PHE A 199 -0.38 -5.81 -8.27
CA PHE A 199 -0.06 -6.39 -9.57
C PHE A 199 -0.73 -7.76 -9.68
N THR A 200 -2.05 -7.78 -9.85
CA THR A 200 -2.85 -8.99 -10.09
C THR A 200 -2.60 -9.54 -11.50
N GLN A 201 -3.12 -10.73 -11.78
CA GLN A 201 -3.01 -11.39 -13.08
C GLN A 201 -3.58 -10.53 -14.22
N ASN A 202 -4.61 -9.71 -13.93
CA ASN A 202 -5.29 -8.86 -14.93
C ASN A 202 -4.95 -7.37 -14.80
N SER A 203 -4.09 -6.99 -13.84
CA SER A 203 -3.83 -5.59 -13.50
C SER A 203 -3.24 -4.76 -14.66
N ASP A 204 -2.47 -5.39 -15.54
CA ASP A 204 -1.88 -4.77 -16.72
C ASP A 204 -2.93 -4.49 -17.81
N GLU A 205 -3.88 -5.39 -18.01
CA GLU A 205 -5.04 -5.18 -18.89
C GLU A 205 -5.95 -4.06 -18.36
N GLU A 206 -6.24 -4.08 -17.06
CA GLU A 206 -6.98 -3.02 -16.37
C GLU A 206 -6.28 -1.66 -16.51
N PHE A 207 -4.96 -1.65 -16.32
CA PHE A 207 -4.14 -0.45 -16.47
C PHE A 207 -4.15 0.07 -17.91
N ALA A 208 -3.99 -0.82 -18.90
CA ALA A 208 -4.03 -0.44 -20.31
C ALA A 208 -5.40 0.15 -20.70
N ALA A 209 -6.50 -0.44 -20.22
CA ALA A 209 -7.85 0.07 -20.43
C ALA A 209 -8.04 1.45 -19.80
N MET A 210 -7.59 1.63 -18.55
CA MET A 210 -7.65 2.92 -17.85
C MET A 210 -6.79 3.98 -18.55
N LEU A 211 -5.55 3.64 -18.93
CA LEU A 211 -4.65 4.55 -19.64
C LEU A 211 -5.24 4.98 -20.99
N LYS A 212 -5.84 4.06 -21.75
CA LYS A 212 -6.55 4.37 -23.00
C LYS A 212 -7.71 5.34 -22.76
N LYS A 213 -8.50 5.13 -21.71
CA LYS A 213 -9.59 6.03 -21.30
C LYS A 213 -9.05 7.44 -20.97
N MET A 214 -7.97 7.54 -20.19
CA MET A 214 -7.35 8.81 -19.83
C MET A 214 -6.75 9.54 -21.04
N ARG A 215 -6.08 8.81 -21.93
CA ARG A 215 -5.56 9.36 -23.21
C ARG A 215 -6.69 9.91 -24.08
N THR A 216 -7.78 9.16 -24.25
CA THR A 216 -8.95 9.59 -25.04
C THR A 216 -9.60 10.85 -24.46
N ALA A 217 -9.65 10.95 -23.13
CA ALA A 217 -10.14 12.14 -22.43
C ALA A 217 -9.15 13.34 -22.47
N GLY A 218 -7.96 13.15 -23.04
CA GLY A 218 -6.99 14.20 -23.33
C GLY A 218 -6.03 14.50 -22.19
N MET A 219 -5.69 13.49 -21.37
CA MET A 219 -4.68 13.55 -20.32
C MET A 219 -3.43 14.33 -20.76
N LYS A 220 -2.95 15.24 -19.89
CA LYS A 220 -1.76 16.09 -20.13
C LYS A 220 -0.58 15.78 -19.21
N SER A 221 -0.83 15.11 -18.10
CA SER A 221 0.15 14.62 -17.13
C SER A 221 -0.50 13.51 -16.31
N MET A 222 0.30 12.74 -15.59
CA MET A 222 -0.17 11.63 -14.77
C MET A 222 0.42 11.66 -13.37
N VAL A 223 -0.41 11.37 -12.37
CA VAL A 223 0.01 10.92 -11.04
C VAL A 223 -0.33 9.44 -10.95
N LEU A 224 0.71 8.60 -10.83
CA LEU A 224 0.59 7.16 -10.58
C LEU A 224 0.77 6.91 -9.09
N ASP A 225 -0.29 6.47 -8.42
CA ASP A 225 -0.26 6.18 -6.99
C ASP A 225 0.05 4.70 -6.74
N LEU A 226 1.21 4.42 -6.14
CA LEU A 226 1.69 3.09 -5.74
C LEU A 226 1.82 2.96 -4.22
N ARG A 227 1.23 3.89 -3.47
CA ARG A 227 1.21 3.80 -2.00
C ARG A 227 0.36 2.64 -1.56
N ASP A 228 0.79 1.97 -0.50
CA ASP A 228 0.13 0.77 0.03
C ASP A 228 0.09 -0.42 -0.94
N ASN A 229 0.83 -0.37 -2.06
CA ASN A 229 0.92 -1.46 -3.03
C ASN A 229 2.13 -2.36 -2.74
N LEU A 230 1.84 -3.54 -2.19
CA LEU A 230 2.81 -4.55 -1.77
C LEU A 230 3.44 -5.35 -2.94
N GLY A 231 3.07 -5.07 -4.19
CA GLY A 231 3.56 -5.74 -5.38
C GLY A 231 2.55 -6.74 -5.96
N GLY A 232 3.04 -7.89 -6.41
CA GLY A 232 2.28 -8.94 -7.09
C GLY A 232 3.11 -9.59 -8.20
N TYR A 233 2.49 -9.94 -9.32
CA TYR A 233 3.17 -10.60 -10.44
C TYR A 233 4.16 -9.65 -11.15
N MET A 234 5.38 -10.13 -11.36
CA MET A 234 6.43 -9.35 -12.02
C MET A 234 6.13 -9.14 -13.52
N ASP A 235 5.43 -10.10 -14.14
CA ASP A 235 5.04 -10.01 -15.54
C ASP A 235 4.03 -8.87 -15.78
N SER A 236 3.04 -8.71 -14.88
CA SER A 236 2.13 -7.57 -14.91
C SER A 236 2.88 -6.25 -14.76
N ALA A 237 3.92 -6.20 -13.90
CA ALA A 237 4.75 -5.01 -13.76
C ALA A 237 5.58 -4.71 -15.03
N TYR A 238 6.09 -5.74 -15.71
CA TYR A 238 6.78 -5.60 -16.99
C TYR A 238 5.84 -5.06 -18.08
N ASN A 239 4.62 -5.57 -18.16
CA ASN A 239 3.62 -5.13 -19.14
C ASN A 239 3.17 -3.69 -18.86
N ILE A 240 2.95 -3.33 -17.60
CA ILE A 240 2.67 -1.94 -17.20
C ILE A 240 3.84 -1.04 -17.54
N ALA A 241 5.09 -1.39 -17.19
CA ALA A 241 6.28 -0.62 -17.54
C ALA A 241 6.44 -0.42 -19.06
N SER A 242 6.05 -1.42 -19.85
CA SER A 242 6.03 -1.35 -21.32
C SER A 242 5.05 -0.32 -21.87
N SER A 243 4.09 0.18 -21.07
CA SER A 243 3.21 1.29 -21.45
C SER A 243 3.85 2.68 -21.31
N PHE A 244 5.05 2.76 -20.73
CA PHE A 244 5.74 4.03 -20.46
C PHE A 244 6.95 4.29 -21.36
N MET A 245 7.64 3.24 -21.79
CA MET A 245 8.85 3.32 -22.62
C MET A 245 8.75 2.43 -23.85
N ASP A 246 9.21 2.93 -25.00
CA ASP A 246 9.32 2.15 -26.24
C ASP A 246 10.48 1.16 -26.16
N LYS A 247 11.63 1.62 -25.67
CA LYS A 247 12.82 0.81 -25.40
C LYS A 247 13.50 1.27 -24.11
N GLY A 248 13.96 0.32 -23.30
CA GLY A 248 14.67 0.62 -22.06
C GLY A 248 14.90 -0.63 -21.23
N ILE A 249 15.70 -0.48 -20.18
CA ILE A 249 15.91 -1.55 -19.20
C ILE A 249 14.92 -1.33 -18.07
N MET A 250 14.14 -2.35 -17.73
CA MET A 250 13.23 -2.32 -16.57
C MET A 250 14.01 -2.54 -15.28
N MET A 251 14.83 -3.59 -15.26
CA MET A 251 15.64 -4.00 -14.12
C MET A 251 16.77 -4.91 -14.58
N TYR A 252 17.69 -5.23 -13.68
CA TYR A 252 18.61 -6.34 -13.86
C TYR A 252 18.30 -7.44 -12.86
N THR A 253 18.34 -8.70 -13.26
CA THR A 253 18.16 -9.85 -12.37
C THR A 253 19.43 -10.68 -12.26
N SER A 254 19.58 -11.40 -11.15
CA SER A 254 20.64 -12.38 -10.95
C SER A 254 20.06 -13.55 -10.19
N ASP A 255 20.30 -14.75 -10.71
CA ASP A 255 19.99 -16.03 -10.08
C ASP A 255 21.21 -16.57 -9.30
N GLN A 256 21.20 -17.86 -8.98
CA GLN A 256 22.28 -18.56 -8.28
C GLN A 256 23.62 -18.55 -9.03
N SER A 257 23.64 -18.35 -10.35
CA SER A 257 24.89 -18.20 -11.12
C SER A 257 25.63 -16.91 -10.77
N GLY A 258 24.93 -15.92 -10.20
CA GLY A 258 25.46 -14.58 -9.93
C GLY A 258 25.57 -13.68 -11.17
N ALA A 259 25.22 -14.18 -12.36
CA ALA A 259 25.27 -13.40 -13.59
C ALA A 259 24.14 -12.36 -13.61
N LEU A 260 24.50 -11.10 -13.79
CA LEU A 260 23.54 -10.00 -13.85
C LEU A 260 23.01 -9.81 -15.27
N THR A 261 21.73 -10.12 -15.48
CA THR A 261 21.07 -10.11 -16.79
C THR A 261 20.04 -8.98 -16.89
N PRO A 262 20.03 -8.17 -17.96
CA PRO A 262 19.04 -7.10 -18.12
C PRO A 262 17.68 -7.64 -18.55
N VAL A 263 16.62 -7.20 -17.87
CA VAL A 263 15.24 -7.35 -18.33
C VAL A 263 14.90 -6.11 -19.16
N THR A 264 14.78 -6.29 -20.48
CA THR A 264 14.71 -5.18 -21.44
C THR A 264 13.33 -5.09 -22.07
N ILE A 265 12.74 -3.90 -22.03
CA ILE A 265 11.58 -3.53 -22.84
C ILE A 265 12.08 -3.17 -24.23
N THR A 266 11.59 -3.86 -25.26
CA THR A 266 12.07 -3.71 -26.64
C THR A 266 11.02 -3.17 -27.61
N SER A 267 9.73 -3.30 -27.27
CA SER A 267 8.59 -2.96 -28.14
C SER A 267 7.43 -2.35 -27.34
N GLY A 268 7.73 -1.43 -26.42
CA GLY A 268 6.69 -0.76 -25.62
C GLY A 268 6.13 0.49 -26.29
N SER A 269 5.43 1.31 -25.51
CA SER A 269 4.83 2.59 -25.93
C SER A 269 5.30 3.72 -25.04
N LYS A 270 5.58 4.89 -25.63
CA LYS A 270 5.92 6.09 -24.83
C LYS A 270 4.70 6.61 -24.10
N ILE A 271 4.85 6.99 -22.83
CA ILE A 271 3.77 7.64 -22.08
C ILE A 271 3.39 9.00 -22.68
N GLY A 272 4.37 9.76 -23.17
CA GLY A 272 4.19 11.02 -23.92
C GLY A 272 3.76 12.23 -23.10
N VAL A 273 3.61 12.07 -21.78
CA VAL A 273 3.26 13.13 -20.83
C VAL A 273 4.12 13.03 -19.56
N PRO A 274 4.29 14.11 -18.79
CA PRO A 274 4.97 14.04 -17.50
C PRO A 274 4.26 13.08 -16.53
N VAL A 275 5.05 12.32 -15.77
CA VAL A 275 4.57 11.37 -14.76
C VAL A 275 5.16 11.69 -13.40
N VAL A 276 4.32 11.64 -12.37
CA VAL A 276 4.74 11.65 -10.97
C VAL A 276 4.29 10.34 -10.34
N ILE A 277 5.18 9.66 -9.62
CA ILE A 277 4.86 8.43 -8.87
C ILE A 277 4.75 8.78 -7.39
N LEU A 278 3.70 8.31 -6.73
CA LEU A 278 3.57 8.37 -5.27
C LEU A 278 4.04 7.06 -4.64
N THR A 279 4.93 7.15 -3.65
CA THR A 279 5.42 5.99 -2.90
C THR A 279 5.31 6.19 -1.39
N ASN A 280 5.20 5.08 -0.65
CA ASN A 280 5.37 5.05 0.78
C ASN A 280 6.10 3.79 1.25
N GLU A 281 6.25 3.61 2.56
CA GLU A 281 6.92 2.47 3.18
C GLU A 281 6.26 1.11 2.89
N TYR A 282 5.03 1.12 2.35
CA TYR A 282 4.30 -0.06 1.90
C TYR A 282 4.31 -0.26 0.38
N THR A 283 4.96 0.65 -0.37
CA THR A 283 5.29 0.41 -1.77
C THR A 283 6.40 -0.64 -1.82
N ALA A 284 6.12 -1.82 -2.38
CA ALA A 284 7.06 -2.92 -2.30
C ALA A 284 7.16 -3.75 -3.59
N SER A 285 8.28 -4.44 -3.76
CA SER A 285 8.41 -5.54 -4.72
C SER A 285 8.15 -5.11 -6.17
N ALA A 286 7.17 -5.68 -6.88
CA ALA A 286 6.81 -5.28 -8.24
C ALA A 286 6.56 -3.75 -8.39
N SER A 287 6.00 -3.10 -7.35
CA SER A 287 5.86 -1.63 -7.28
C SER A 287 7.20 -0.91 -7.28
N GLU A 288 8.20 -1.46 -6.59
CA GLU A 288 9.57 -0.93 -6.55
C GLU A 288 10.31 -1.18 -7.87
N ALA A 289 10.09 -2.34 -8.50
CA ALA A 289 10.62 -2.61 -9.83
C ALA A 289 10.08 -1.61 -10.87
N LEU A 290 8.76 -1.36 -10.88
CA LEU A 290 8.15 -0.34 -11.75
C LEU A 290 8.67 1.07 -11.42
N THR A 291 8.73 1.44 -10.13
CA THR A 291 9.24 2.74 -9.68
C THR A 291 10.69 2.95 -10.11
N GLY A 292 11.56 1.98 -9.87
CA GLY A 292 12.97 2.01 -10.26
C GLY A 292 13.14 2.10 -11.78
N ALA A 293 12.35 1.33 -12.53
CA ALA A 293 12.34 1.38 -14.00
C ALA A 293 12.01 2.80 -14.51
N LEU A 294 10.92 3.39 -14.03
CA LEU A 294 10.46 4.70 -14.51
C LEU A 294 11.37 5.85 -14.05
N ARG A 295 11.84 5.81 -12.80
CA ARG A 295 12.76 6.81 -12.24
C ARG A 295 14.10 6.80 -12.97
N ASP A 296 14.74 5.64 -13.12
CA ASP A 296 16.10 5.55 -13.65
C ASP A 296 16.16 5.80 -15.16
N ASN A 297 15.08 5.49 -15.89
CA ASN A 297 14.91 5.86 -17.30
C ASN A 297 14.43 7.31 -17.49
N LYS A 298 14.32 8.12 -16.42
CA LYS A 298 13.90 9.54 -16.43
C LYS A 298 12.50 9.77 -17.01
N LEU A 299 11.59 8.84 -16.75
CA LEU A 299 10.20 8.89 -17.21
C LEU A 299 9.24 9.42 -16.15
N ALA A 300 9.64 9.38 -14.88
CA ALA A 300 8.83 9.87 -13.77
C ALA A 300 9.68 10.51 -12.66
N THR A 301 9.06 11.44 -11.93
CA THR A 301 9.55 11.95 -10.65
C THR A 301 8.88 11.19 -9.51
N VAL A 302 9.65 10.70 -8.55
CA VAL A 302 9.13 9.97 -7.38
C VAL A 302 8.92 10.92 -6.21
N VAL A 303 7.71 10.99 -5.68
CA VAL A 303 7.30 11.84 -4.55
C VAL A 303 6.77 10.95 -3.44
N GLY A 304 7.24 11.14 -2.21
CA GLY A 304 6.68 10.44 -1.06
C GLY A 304 7.69 10.08 0.00
N THR A 305 7.59 8.88 0.55
CA THR A 305 8.57 8.31 1.48
C THR A 305 9.29 7.13 0.83
N ARG A 306 10.40 6.71 1.46
CA ARG A 306 11.20 5.56 1.03
C ARG A 306 10.31 4.31 0.97
N SER A 307 10.48 3.52 -0.09
CA SER A 307 9.75 2.28 -0.30
C SER A 307 10.20 1.16 0.65
N TYR A 308 9.56 0.00 0.60
CA TYR A 308 9.74 -1.09 1.56
C TYR A 308 11.14 -1.74 1.53
N GLY A 309 11.71 -1.96 0.35
CA GLY A 309 13.02 -2.58 0.17
C GLY A 309 13.01 -4.07 -0.13
N LYS A 310 12.06 -4.59 -0.92
CA LYS A 310 12.04 -6.00 -1.32
C LYS A 310 12.56 -6.19 -2.73
N ALA A 311 13.87 -6.39 -2.87
CA ALA A 311 14.57 -6.64 -4.13
C ALA A 311 14.86 -8.15 -4.37
N ARG A 312 13.84 -8.99 -4.14
CA ARG A 312 13.86 -10.45 -4.35
C ARG A 312 12.68 -10.88 -5.21
N ILE A 313 12.83 -11.93 -6.00
CA ILE A 313 11.76 -12.56 -6.79
C ILE A 313 11.61 -13.99 -6.30
N GLN A 314 10.37 -14.38 -6.03
CA GLN A 314 10.03 -15.76 -5.74
C GLN A 314 9.51 -16.46 -7.00
N SER A 315 9.77 -17.75 -7.08
CA SER A 315 9.14 -18.65 -8.03
C SER A 315 8.25 -19.62 -7.27
N LEU A 316 7.09 -19.94 -7.84
CA LEU A 316 6.22 -21.02 -7.37
C LEU A 316 6.61 -22.30 -8.11
N LEU A 317 7.27 -23.23 -7.41
CA LEU A 317 7.79 -24.46 -7.97
C LEU A 317 6.83 -25.62 -7.63
N PRO A 318 6.25 -26.31 -8.63
CA PRO A 318 5.35 -27.42 -8.38
C PRO A 318 6.10 -28.62 -7.79
N VAL A 319 5.48 -29.26 -6.80
CA VAL A 319 5.94 -30.49 -6.17
C VAL A 319 5.09 -31.65 -6.67
N SER A 320 5.67 -32.84 -6.81
CA SER A 320 5.03 -33.98 -7.47
C SER A 320 3.73 -34.46 -6.84
N ASN A 321 3.47 -34.11 -5.58
CA ASN A 321 2.24 -34.44 -4.85
C ASN A 321 1.12 -33.39 -5.03
N GLY A 322 1.33 -32.33 -5.82
CA GLY A 322 0.36 -31.25 -6.03
C GLY A 322 0.57 -30.03 -5.12
N ASP A 323 1.57 -30.08 -4.24
CA ASP A 323 1.97 -28.94 -3.40
C ASP A 323 2.88 -27.98 -4.17
N MET A 324 3.19 -26.84 -3.57
CA MET A 324 4.00 -25.78 -4.17
C MET A 324 5.11 -25.33 -3.22
N LEU A 325 6.34 -25.21 -3.72
CA LEU A 325 7.43 -24.54 -3.03
C LEU A 325 7.57 -23.11 -3.56
N LYS A 326 7.23 -22.13 -2.74
CA LYS A 326 7.56 -20.72 -3.00
C LYS A 326 9.00 -20.48 -2.57
N LEU A 327 9.88 -20.20 -3.52
CA LEU A 327 11.32 -20.05 -3.26
C LEU A 327 11.85 -18.76 -3.83
N THR A 328 12.67 -18.03 -3.07
CA THR A 328 13.45 -16.91 -3.63
C THR A 328 14.50 -17.44 -4.60
N THR A 329 14.30 -17.18 -5.90
CA THR A 329 15.17 -17.69 -6.96
C THR A 329 16.06 -16.61 -7.56
N GLN A 330 15.68 -15.34 -7.45
CA GLN A 330 16.43 -14.23 -8.02
C GLN A 330 16.45 -13.01 -7.09
N LYS A 331 17.51 -12.22 -7.22
CA LYS A 331 17.54 -10.81 -6.78
C LYS A 331 17.41 -9.91 -8.00
N TYR A 332 16.96 -8.67 -7.79
CA TYR A 332 16.92 -7.68 -8.85
C TYR A 332 17.45 -6.32 -8.41
N LEU A 333 17.98 -5.56 -9.37
CA LEU A 333 18.53 -4.23 -9.22
C LEU A 333 17.81 -3.27 -10.17
N THR A 334 17.84 -1.97 -9.86
CA THR A 334 17.29 -0.96 -10.77
C THR A 334 18.09 -0.87 -12.09
N PRO A 335 17.62 -0.14 -13.11
CA PRO A 335 18.40 0.08 -14.35
C PRO A 335 19.78 0.73 -14.13
N LYS A 336 19.97 1.51 -13.07
CA LYS A 336 21.30 2.02 -12.66
C LYS A 336 22.12 1.04 -11.80
N LYS A 337 21.63 -0.20 -11.63
CA LYS A 337 22.22 -1.24 -10.79
C LYS A 337 22.27 -0.88 -9.31
N GLU A 338 21.32 -0.08 -8.83
CA GLU A 338 21.14 0.16 -7.39
C GLU A 338 20.58 -1.11 -6.73
N ASP A 339 21.27 -1.60 -5.69
CA ASP A 339 20.76 -2.63 -4.78
C ASP A 339 20.08 -1.94 -3.60
N PHE A 340 18.76 -2.06 -3.55
CA PHE A 340 17.93 -1.43 -2.52
C PHE A 340 17.31 -2.46 -1.57
N ASN A 341 17.75 -3.73 -1.61
CA ASN A 341 17.18 -4.76 -0.75
C ASN A 341 17.39 -4.43 0.75
N HIS A 342 16.35 -4.58 1.56
CA HIS A 342 16.26 -4.15 2.97
C HIS A 342 16.44 -2.65 3.22
N ILE A 343 16.53 -1.84 2.16
CA ILE A 343 16.69 -0.38 2.25
C ILE A 343 15.45 0.32 1.70
N GLY A 344 15.02 -0.03 0.49
CA GLY A 344 13.97 0.67 -0.25
C GLY A 344 14.53 1.80 -1.12
N LEU A 345 13.80 2.14 -2.18
CA LEU A 345 14.09 3.25 -3.07
C LEU A 345 13.78 4.59 -2.38
N ALA A 346 14.75 5.49 -2.39
CA ALA A 346 14.51 6.87 -1.99
C ALA A 346 13.62 7.58 -3.03
N PRO A 347 12.68 8.43 -2.59
CA PRO A 347 11.96 9.33 -3.49
C PRO A 347 12.91 10.43 -3.99
N ASP A 348 12.59 11.03 -5.13
CA ASP A 348 13.29 12.23 -5.61
C ASP A 348 12.92 13.45 -4.76
N ILE A 349 11.68 13.48 -4.24
CA ILE A 349 11.17 14.53 -3.35
C ILE A 349 10.52 13.86 -2.13
N GLU A 350 11.14 14.01 -0.96
CA GLU A 350 10.61 13.46 0.28
C GLU A 350 9.43 14.30 0.78
N VAL A 351 8.25 13.68 0.90
CA VAL A 351 7.05 14.30 1.46
C VAL A 351 6.37 13.28 2.36
N LYS A 352 6.10 13.67 3.61
CA LYS A 352 5.41 12.83 4.59
C LYS A 352 3.91 13.11 4.58
N GLY A 353 3.12 12.08 4.87
CA GLY A 353 1.65 12.18 4.98
C GLY A 353 0.92 12.06 3.65
N LYS A 354 -0.08 11.17 3.61
CA LYS A 354 -0.83 10.79 2.41
C LYS A 354 -1.40 11.98 1.65
N THR A 355 -2.06 12.90 2.34
CA THR A 355 -2.68 14.08 1.71
C THR A 355 -1.64 15.06 1.17
N ALA A 356 -0.56 15.31 1.92
CA ALA A 356 0.50 16.24 1.52
C ALA A 356 1.27 15.74 0.28
N GLN A 357 1.54 14.43 0.21
CA GLN A 357 2.13 13.79 -0.96
C GLN A 357 1.26 13.99 -2.21
N LEU A 358 -0.05 13.74 -2.10
CA LEU A 358 -0.98 13.89 -3.22
C LEU A 358 -1.05 15.35 -3.69
N ILE A 359 -1.15 16.31 -2.76
CA ILE A 359 -1.11 17.76 -3.08
C ILE A 359 0.16 18.10 -3.86
N THR A 360 1.32 17.68 -3.36
CA THR A 360 2.62 17.96 -3.97
C THR A 360 2.72 17.34 -5.37
N ALA A 361 2.30 16.09 -5.53
CA ALA A 361 2.32 15.42 -6.83
C ALA A 361 1.38 16.09 -7.84
N LEU A 362 0.18 16.51 -7.42
CA LEU A 362 -0.74 17.26 -8.28
C LEU A 362 -0.13 18.60 -8.72
N GLN A 363 0.53 19.34 -7.83
CA GLN A 363 1.22 20.59 -8.17
C GLN A 363 2.33 20.34 -9.20
N ILE A 364 3.19 19.35 -8.98
CA ILE A 364 4.24 18.96 -9.94
C ILE A 364 3.64 18.54 -11.29
N ALA A 365 2.51 17.84 -11.27
CA ALA A 365 1.77 17.46 -12.47
C ALA A 365 1.04 18.63 -13.16
N GLY A 366 1.15 19.87 -12.65
CA GLY A 366 0.66 21.10 -13.27
C GLY A 366 -0.59 21.69 -12.64
N MET A 367 -1.03 21.21 -11.46
CA MET A 367 -2.15 21.79 -10.73
C MET A 367 -1.76 23.13 -10.11
N LYS A 368 -2.30 24.24 -10.65
CA LYS A 368 -2.02 25.59 -10.15
C LYS A 368 -2.95 26.04 -9.04
N THR A 369 -4.19 25.56 -9.07
CA THR A 369 -5.24 25.94 -8.10
C THR A 369 -5.72 24.70 -7.39
N LEU A 370 -5.61 24.72 -6.07
CA LEU A 370 -6.05 23.64 -5.20
C LEU A 370 -7.10 24.15 -4.23
N GLU A 371 -8.25 23.49 -4.26
CA GLU A 371 -9.26 23.52 -3.22
C GLU A 371 -9.26 22.15 -2.54
N VAL A 372 -8.86 22.12 -1.28
CA VAL A 372 -8.82 20.93 -0.46
C VAL A 372 -9.98 21.02 0.53
N THR A 373 -10.91 20.08 0.46
CA THR A 373 -12.05 20.01 1.37
C THR A 373 -12.10 18.67 2.07
N GLY A 374 -12.50 18.65 3.34
CA GLY A 374 -12.58 17.41 4.09
C GLY A 374 -12.72 17.63 5.58
N ASP A 375 -12.58 16.55 6.32
CA ASP A 375 -12.66 16.53 7.78
C ASP A 375 -11.56 15.63 8.36
N HIS A 376 -11.84 14.87 9.42
CA HIS A 376 -10.91 13.91 9.99
C HIS A 376 -10.89 12.57 9.24
N HIS A 377 -11.91 12.28 8.42
CA HIS A 377 -12.11 10.99 7.73
C HIS A 377 -12.07 11.10 6.21
N ILE A 378 -12.50 12.24 5.65
CA ILE A 378 -12.60 12.41 4.21
C ILE A 378 -11.69 13.50 3.68
N LEU A 379 -11.31 13.33 2.42
CA LEU A 379 -10.55 14.26 1.60
C LEU A 379 -11.18 14.34 0.22
N ASN A 380 -11.35 15.56 -0.25
CA ASN A 380 -11.59 15.89 -1.64
C ASN A 380 -10.59 16.97 -2.08
N ILE A 381 -10.11 16.85 -3.32
CA ILE A 381 -9.29 17.86 -3.95
C ILE A 381 -9.99 18.28 -5.24
N ASN A 382 -10.29 19.57 -5.38
CA ASN A 382 -11.05 20.14 -6.50
C ASN A 382 -12.35 19.38 -6.79
N GLY A 383 -13.05 18.95 -5.73
CA GLY A 383 -14.33 18.23 -5.83
C GLY A 383 -14.21 16.73 -6.13
N VAL A 384 -12.99 16.19 -6.30
CA VAL A 384 -12.74 14.76 -6.52
C VAL A 384 -12.38 14.09 -5.18
N PRO A 385 -13.03 12.98 -4.80
CA PRO A 385 -12.72 12.27 -3.57
C PRO A 385 -11.40 11.49 -3.70
N PHE A 386 -10.59 11.52 -2.64
CA PHE A 386 -9.35 10.74 -2.52
C PHE A 386 -9.21 10.18 -1.12
N ALA A 387 -8.55 9.05 -0.95
CA ALA A 387 -8.13 8.52 0.33
C ALA A 387 -7.32 9.54 1.17
N GLY A 388 -7.42 9.46 2.51
CA GLY A 388 -6.86 10.44 3.44
C GLY A 388 -7.86 11.51 3.92
N ASN A 389 -7.32 12.51 4.64
CA ASN A 389 -8.08 13.56 5.32
C ASN A 389 -7.31 14.90 5.37
N VAL A 390 -7.93 15.97 5.88
CA VAL A 390 -7.28 17.30 5.99
C VAL A 390 -6.67 17.57 7.37
N GLY A 391 -6.79 16.62 8.29
CA GLY A 391 -6.35 16.75 9.68
C GLY A 391 -7.09 17.84 10.44
N LEU A 392 -8.42 17.93 10.27
CA LEU A 392 -9.23 18.93 10.97
C LEU A 392 -9.29 18.64 12.46
N VAL A 393 -8.87 19.60 13.29
CA VAL A 393 -9.04 19.58 14.75
C VAL A 393 -9.69 20.87 15.21
N LYS A 394 -10.72 20.77 16.07
CA LYS A 394 -11.34 21.93 16.74
C LYS A 394 -11.06 21.88 18.23
N GLN A 395 -10.60 23.01 18.79
CA GLN A 395 -10.39 23.16 20.24
C GLN A 395 -10.91 24.52 20.68
N GLY A 396 -12.10 24.55 21.29
CA GLY A 396 -12.79 25.79 21.61
C GLY A 396 -13.18 26.54 20.34
N ASP A 397 -12.79 27.81 20.25
CA ASP A 397 -12.98 28.70 19.11
C ASP A 397 -11.94 28.49 17.98
N LYS A 398 -10.83 27.80 18.27
CA LYS A 398 -9.75 27.59 17.33
C LYS A 398 -9.98 26.39 16.41
N THR A 399 -9.59 26.56 15.16
CA THR A 399 -9.62 25.52 14.12
C THR A 399 -8.22 25.29 13.60
N TYR A 400 -7.79 24.04 13.56
CA TYR A 400 -6.47 23.61 13.14
C TYR A 400 -6.59 22.66 11.95
N ALA A 401 -5.55 22.60 11.13
CA ALA A 401 -5.37 21.61 10.08
C ALA A 401 -4.00 20.96 10.19
N SER A 402 -3.83 19.80 9.54
CA SER A 402 -2.54 19.11 9.48
C SER A 402 -1.44 20.06 8.99
N SER A 403 -0.34 20.13 9.72
CA SER A 403 0.80 20.97 9.37
C SER A 403 1.43 20.55 8.03
N LEU A 404 1.42 19.25 7.73
CA LEU A 404 1.88 18.68 6.45
C LEU A 404 1.00 19.14 5.28
N VAL A 405 -0.32 19.11 5.46
CA VAL A 405 -1.27 19.58 4.44
C VAL A 405 -1.07 21.07 4.17
N LEU A 406 -0.94 21.88 5.23
CA LEU A 406 -0.71 23.31 5.09
C LEU A 406 0.65 23.64 4.45
N ALA A 407 1.71 22.90 4.79
CA ALA A 407 3.01 23.05 4.16
C ALA A 407 2.96 22.72 2.65
N ALA A 408 2.34 21.60 2.28
CA ALA A 408 2.19 21.21 0.88
C ALA A 408 1.39 22.24 0.05
N LEU A 409 0.33 22.82 0.62
CA LEU A 409 -0.44 23.88 -0.04
C LEU A 409 0.42 25.09 -0.42
N VAL A 410 1.42 25.45 0.39
CA VAL A 410 2.34 26.58 0.11
C VAL A 410 3.65 26.13 -0.55
N GLU A 411 3.65 24.95 -1.17
CA GLU A 411 4.80 24.33 -1.84
C GLU A 411 6.04 24.31 -0.92
N GLY A 412 5.80 24.07 0.37
CA GLY A 412 6.78 24.23 1.43
C GLY A 412 7.15 22.95 2.14
N GLU A 413 8.21 23.05 2.91
CA GLU A 413 8.73 21.99 3.77
C GLU A 413 8.41 22.30 5.24
N ILE A 414 8.37 21.23 6.04
CA ILE A 414 8.13 21.31 7.48
C ILE A 414 9.33 20.80 8.27
N THR A 415 9.67 21.48 9.35
CA THR A 415 10.63 20.99 10.34
C THR A 415 10.11 21.19 11.76
N TRP A 416 10.51 20.29 12.66
CA TRP A 416 10.17 20.40 14.09
C TRP A 416 11.36 20.97 14.87
N ASP A 417 11.14 22.09 15.55
CA ASP A 417 12.10 22.63 16.51
C ASP A 417 11.75 22.13 17.91
N ALA A 418 12.45 21.06 18.32
CA ALA A 418 12.23 20.41 19.60
C ALA A 418 12.55 21.31 20.81
N LYS A 419 13.55 22.19 20.69
CA LYS A 419 13.97 23.08 21.77
C LYS A 419 12.88 24.09 22.09
N ASN A 420 12.30 24.69 21.05
CA ASN A 420 11.31 25.74 21.20
C ASN A 420 9.86 25.23 21.11
N LYS A 421 9.67 23.92 20.88
CA LYS A 421 8.36 23.28 20.68
C LYS A 421 7.53 24.05 19.66
N LYS A 422 8.09 24.23 18.46
CA LYS A 422 7.43 24.92 17.35
C LYS A 422 7.54 24.13 16.06
N VAL A 423 6.49 24.21 15.25
CA VAL A 423 6.49 23.76 13.87
C VAL A 423 7.04 24.88 13.01
N ILE A 424 8.03 24.61 12.17
CA ILE A 424 8.58 25.58 11.21
C ILE A 424 8.09 25.17 9.82
N VAL A 425 7.45 26.10 9.12
CA VAL A 425 7.06 25.97 7.72
C VAL A 425 7.94 26.89 6.88
N LYS A 426 8.65 26.31 5.91
CA LYS A 426 9.43 27.05 4.91
C LYS A 426 8.73 26.92 3.57
N SER A 427 8.12 27.99 3.06
CA SER A 427 7.44 27.97 1.75
C SER A 427 8.40 27.79 0.59
N GLY A 428 7.86 27.42 -0.58
CA GLY A 428 8.62 27.36 -1.84
C GLY A 428 9.23 28.71 -2.24
N THR A 429 8.67 29.82 -1.76
CA THR A 429 9.22 31.18 -1.93
C THR A 429 10.38 31.52 -0.98
N GLY A 430 10.75 30.62 -0.07
CA GLY A 430 11.85 30.78 0.89
C GLY A 430 11.46 31.46 2.20
N THR A 431 10.19 31.82 2.41
CA THR A 431 9.73 32.38 3.70
C THR A 431 9.66 31.29 4.75
N SER A 432 10.42 31.44 5.84
CA SER A 432 10.47 30.48 6.94
C SER A 432 9.81 31.05 8.19
N THR A 433 8.80 30.36 8.70
CA THR A 433 7.99 30.85 9.84
C THR A 433 7.66 29.74 10.84
N GLY A 434 7.74 30.06 12.13
CA GLY A 434 7.42 29.14 13.22
C GLY A 434 6.00 29.30 13.79
N PHE A 435 5.42 28.22 14.28
CA PHE A 435 4.13 28.13 14.97
C PHE A 435 4.31 27.41 16.31
N THR A 436 4.08 28.11 17.42
CA THR A 436 4.47 27.63 18.75
C THR A 436 3.31 26.94 19.49
N LEU A 437 3.62 25.88 20.24
CA LEU A 437 2.62 25.15 21.03
C LEU A 437 2.09 25.97 22.22
N SER A 438 2.97 26.67 22.95
CA SER A 438 2.58 27.44 24.15
C SER A 438 1.64 28.61 23.85
N SER A 439 1.78 29.24 22.68
CA SER A 439 0.88 30.29 22.19
C SER A 439 -0.38 29.74 21.51
N LYS A 440 -0.53 28.41 21.44
CA LYS A 440 -1.62 27.72 20.74
C LYS A 440 -1.72 28.14 19.26
N GLU A 441 -0.58 28.44 18.63
CA GLU A 441 -0.48 28.59 17.16
C GLU A 441 -0.34 27.21 16.49
N ALA A 442 0.16 26.23 17.23
CA ALA A 442 0.21 24.84 16.82
C ALA A 442 -0.23 23.90 17.95
N LEU A 443 -0.61 22.68 17.58
CA LEU A 443 -0.91 21.58 18.48
C LEU A 443 -0.07 20.37 18.09
N SER A 444 0.18 19.50 19.07
CA SER A 444 0.63 18.14 18.80
C SER A 444 -0.30 17.16 19.49
N GLN A 445 -0.82 16.22 18.70
CA GLN A 445 -1.71 15.16 19.15
C GLN A 445 -1.35 13.90 18.38
N ASN A 446 -1.27 12.77 19.09
CA ASN A 446 -1.07 11.45 18.47
C ASN A 446 0.17 11.33 17.56
N GLY A 447 1.25 12.04 17.89
CA GLY A 447 2.47 12.06 17.08
C GLY A 447 2.41 12.95 15.84
N GLU A 448 1.26 13.57 15.56
CA GLU A 448 1.09 14.54 14.49
C GLU A 448 1.17 15.98 15.03
N THR A 449 1.34 16.93 14.11
CA THR A 449 1.28 18.36 14.40
C THR A 449 0.23 19.05 13.55
N TYR A 450 -0.45 20.01 14.14
CA TYR A 450 -1.51 20.79 13.51
C TYR A 450 -1.22 22.27 13.72
N ILE A 451 -1.57 23.12 12.75
CA ILE A 451 -1.38 24.58 12.84
C ILE A 451 -2.75 25.26 12.83
N GLU A 452 -2.91 26.28 13.69
CA GLU A 452 -4.12 27.08 13.77
C GLU A 452 -4.27 27.93 12.51
N LEU A 453 -5.46 27.89 11.90
CA LEU A 453 -5.66 28.42 10.55
C LEU A 453 -5.55 29.95 10.46
N ASN A 454 -5.95 30.71 11.47
CA ASN A 454 -5.78 32.16 11.47
C ASN A 454 -4.31 32.57 11.67
N ALA A 455 -3.58 31.87 12.54
CA ALA A 455 -2.16 32.04 12.74
C ALA A 455 -1.40 31.74 11.43
N PHE A 456 -1.75 30.65 10.74
CA PHE A 456 -1.18 30.32 9.45
C PHE A 456 -1.49 31.40 8.41
N LYS A 457 -2.76 31.79 8.25
CA LYS A 457 -3.19 32.83 7.30
C LYS A 457 -2.48 34.17 7.53
N LYS A 458 -2.23 34.56 8.79
CA LYS A 458 -1.49 35.80 9.10
C LYS A 458 -0.08 35.80 8.50
N LYS A 459 0.55 34.63 8.41
CA LYS A 459 1.92 34.42 7.92
C LYS A 459 1.95 34.04 6.43
N PHE A 460 0.87 33.44 5.92
CA PHE A 460 0.65 33.05 4.53
C PHE A 460 -0.70 33.62 4.04
N PRO A 461 -0.77 34.91 3.65
CA PRO A 461 -2.02 35.62 3.39
C PRO A 461 -2.80 35.10 2.17
N ALA A 462 -2.14 34.36 1.27
CA ALA A 462 -2.77 33.67 0.15
C ALA A 462 -3.71 32.52 0.59
N LEU A 463 -3.59 32.03 1.84
CA LEU A 463 -4.51 31.03 2.37
C LEU A 463 -5.91 31.62 2.55
N VAL A 464 -6.87 31.01 1.87
CA VAL A 464 -8.29 31.17 2.12
C VAL A 464 -8.83 29.90 2.74
N TRP A 465 -9.50 30.04 3.89
CA TRP A 465 -10.11 28.92 4.57
C TRP A 465 -11.52 29.26 5.07
N SER A 466 -12.36 28.23 5.18
CA SER A 466 -13.70 28.30 5.78
C SER A 466 -14.07 26.97 6.42
N TYR A 467 -14.90 27.00 7.46
CA TYR A 467 -15.44 25.80 8.10
C TYR A 467 -16.95 25.74 7.96
N ASN A 468 -17.47 24.65 7.40
CA ASN A 468 -18.89 24.37 7.33
C ASN A 468 -19.33 23.63 8.60
N ALA A 469 -20.07 24.30 9.48
CA ALA A 469 -20.51 23.72 10.75
C ALA A 469 -21.54 22.59 10.59
N THR A 470 -22.36 22.63 9.55
CA THR A 470 -23.38 21.61 9.26
C THR A 470 -22.75 20.31 8.78
N GLN A 471 -21.79 20.42 7.86
CA GLN A 471 -21.08 19.25 7.31
C GLN A 471 -19.87 18.84 8.14
N LYS A 472 -19.47 19.66 9.13
CA LYS A 472 -18.23 19.53 9.90
C LYS A 472 -16.96 19.45 9.03
N GLN A 473 -16.98 20.13 7.90
CA GLN A 473 -15.89 20.08 6.91
C GLN A 473 -15.13 21.39 6.85
N LEU A 474 -13.82 21.27 6.73
CA LEU A 474 -12.89 22.33 6.45
C LEU A 474 -12.67 22.45 4.94
N LYS A 475 -12.57 23.68 4.46
CA LYS A 475 -12.17 24.03 3.10
C LYS A 475 -10.93 24.91 3.17
N LEU A 476 -9.89 24.52 2.42
CA LEU A 476 -8.61 25.20 2.29
C LEU A 476 -8.33 25.47 0.82
N SER A 477 -7.81 26.66 0.49
CA SER A 477 -7.36 26.99 -0.86
C SER A 477 -6.26 28.04 -0.81
N ILE A 478 -5.39 28.04 -1.81
CA ILE A 478 -4.41 29.10 -2.05
C ILE A 478 -4.87 29.93 -3.24
N LYS A 479 -4.90 31.25 -3.09
CA LYS A 479 -5.30 32.21 -4.12
C LYS A 479 -4.22 33.22 -4.45
#